data_AF-A0A963BFY6-F1
#
_entry.id   AF-A0A963BFY6-F1
#
_cell.length_a   1.000
_cell.length_b   1.000
_cell.length_c   1.000
_cell.angle_alpha   90.00
_cell.angle_beta   90.00
_cell.angle_gamma   90.00
#
_symmetry.space_group_name_H-M   'P 1'
#
loop_
_entity.id
_entity.type
_entity.pdbx_description
1 polymer ?
#
loop_
_entity_poly.entity_id
_entity_poly.type
_entity_poly.pdbx_seq_one_letter_code
_entity_poly.pdbx_strand_id
1 'polypeptide(L)'
;MKAITAGALAAVLIQPLVLALQWCIALAIRWSFGGKIAGTEFQTVPDPVTLGGYVLVVASVFVGFVGIPAFLTLKRRGKLAWGSALAVGFLAAAVPYGVVFFPLWQDVSGQNYGARWHGELVPIVVDGVYTPLGWLRYLESSIRFGIHGLTGAAVFFLVWRRLSKPSP
;
A
#
# COMPACT_ATOMS: atom_id res chain seq x y z
N MET A 1 -27.07 -1.51 -3.07
CA MET A 1 -26.44 -2.27 -1.96
C MET A 1 -25.60 -3.45 -2.46
N LYS A 2 -26.16 -4.39 -3.24
CA LYS A 2 -25.43 -5.57 -3.76
C LYS A 2 -24.12 -5.23 -4.50
N ALA A 3 -24.15 -4.29 -5.44
CA ALA A 3 -22.96 -3.88 -6.21
C ALA A 3 -21.83 -3.28 -5.35
N ILE A 4 -22.17 -2.52 -4.30
CA ILE A 4 -21.19 -1.93 -3.37
C ILE A 4 -20.55 -3.03 -2.52
N THR A 5 -21.35 -3.97 -2.03
CA THR A 5 -20.88 -5.08 -1.20
C THR A 5 -19.94 -5.99 -1.98
N ALA A 6 -20.32 -6.33 -3.22
CA ALA A 6 -19.47 -7.13 -4.11
C ALA A 6 -18.17 -6.39 -4.47
N GLY A 7 -18.24 -5.08 -4.75
CA GLY A 7 -17.05 -4.26 -5.00
C GLY A 7 -16.11 -4.21 -3.79
N ALA A 8 -16.66 -4.05 -2.58
CA ALA A 8 -15.89 -4.03 -1.34
C ALA A 8 -15.20 -5.38 -1.10
N LEU A 9 -15.92 -6.49 -1.25
CA LEU A 9 -15.36 -7.83 -1.11
C LEU A 9 -14.22 -8.06 -2.11
N ALA A 10 -14.42 -7.70 -3.38
CA ALA A 10 -13.38 -7.83 -4.40
C ALA A 10 -12.14 -6.97 -4.09
N ALA A 11 -12.33 -5.75 -3.57
CA ALA A 11 -11.25 -4.86 -3.16
C ALA A 11 -10.45 -5.37 -1.95
N VAL A 12 -11.06 -6.16 -1.07
CA VAL A 12 -10.39 -6.84 0.04
C VAL A 12 -9.64 -8.07 -0.46
N LEU A 13 -10.31 -8.92 -1.26
CA LEU A 13 -9.75 -10.19 -1.72
C LEU A 13 -8.57 -10.03 -2.69
N ILE A 14 -8.43 -8.89 -3.37
CA ILE A 14 -7.29 -8.62 -4.24
C ILE A 14 -6.00 -8.32 -3.45
N GLN A 15 -6.08 -7.89 -2.19
CA GLN A 15 -4.92 -7.36 -1.46
C GLN A 15 -3.79 -8.38 -1.23
N PRO A 16 -4.06 -9.66 -0.89
CA PRO A 16 -3.00 -10.67 -0.82
C PRO A 16 -2.27 -10.86 -2.16
N LEU A 17 -2.98 -10.77 -3.28
CA LEU A 17 -2.38 -10.87 -4.61
C LEU A 17 -1.51 -9.65 -4.94
N VAL A 18 -1.92 -8.44 -4.53
CA VAL A 18 -1.08 -7.23 -4.66
C VAL A 18 0.21 -7.39 -3.88
N LEU A 19 0.13 -7.88 -2.64
CA LEU A 19 1.32 -8.11 -1.81
C LEU A 19 2.24 -9.17 -2.43
N ALA A 20 1.68 -10.31 -2.86
CA ALA A 20 2.42 -11.37 -3.53
C ALA A 20 3.11 -10.86 -4.81
N LEU A 21 2.43 -10.02 -5.59
CA LEU A 21 3.00 -9.43 -6.80
C LEU A 21 4.17 -8.48 -6.47
N GLN A 22 4.02 -7.59 -5.49
CA GLN A 22 5.10 -6.70 -5.06
C GLN A 22 6.33 -7.50 -4.60
N TRP A 23 6.11 -8.62 -3.92
CA TRP A 23 7.16 -9.54 -3.53
C TRP A 23 7.83 -10.23 -4.71
N CYS A 24 7.06 -10.76 -5.64
CA CYS A 24 7.61 -11.36 -6.86
C CYS A 24 8.45 -10.36 -7.66
N ILE A 25 7.99 -9.10 -7.76
CA ILE A 25 8.74 -8.02 -8.39
C ILE A 25 10.05 -7.76 -7.63
N ALA A 26 9.99 -7.65 -6.30
CA ALA A 26 11.18 -7.44 -5.48
C ALA A 26 12.20 -8.59 -5.63
N LEU A 27 11.73 -9.84 -5.66
CA LEU A 27 12.58 -11.03 -5.89
C LEU A 27 13.16 -11.06 -7.30
N ALA A 28 12.37 -10.74 -8.33
CA ALA A 28 12.83 -10.67 -9.71
C ALA A 28 13.92 -9.62 -9.87
N ILE A 29 13.72 -8.41 -9.32
CA ILE A 29 14.74 -7.36 -9.29
C ILE A 29 15.99 -7.88 -8.57
N ARG A 30 15.85 -8.47 -7.38
CA ARG A 30 16.99 -9.03 -6.64
C ARG A 30 17.79 -10.05 -7.47
N TRP A 31 17.09 -10.95 -8.17
CA TRP A 31 17.70 -11.95 -9.03
C TRP A 31 18.44 -11.32 -10.22
N SER A 32 17.78 -10.38 -10.92
CA SER A 32 18.35 -9.69 -12.10
C SER A 32 19.61 -8.90 -11.77
N PHE A 33 19.79 -8.45 -10.53
CA PHE A 33 20.98 -7.70 -10.10
C PHE A 33 21.90 -8.50 -9.16
N GLY A 34 21.88 -9.84 -9.26
CA GLY A 34 22.85 -10.71 -8.58
C GLY A 34 22.81 -10.60 -7.05
N GLY A 35 21.65 -10.33 -6.47
CA GLY A 35 21.46 -10.17 -5.02
C GLY A 35 22.01 -8.87 -4.44
N LYS A 36 22.60 -8.00 -5.26
CA LYS A 36 23.15 -6.71 -4.81
C LYS A 36 22.03 -5.69 -4.60
N ILE A 37 20.99 -5.67 -5.44
CA ILE A 37 19.82 -4.82 -5.16
C ILE A 37 18.88 -5.52 -4.20
N ALA A 38 18.81 -5.04 -2.96
CA ALA A 38 17.61 -4.41 -2.41
C ALA A 38 17.75 -4.20 -0.90
N GLY A 39 17.40 -2.99 -0.45
CA GLY A 39 16.97 -2.70 0.91
C GLY A 39 15.61 -3.33 1.18
N THR A 40 15.48 -4.63 0.97
CA THR A 40 14.41 -5.47 1.49
C THR A 40 15.09 -6.44 2.41
N GLU A 41 15.50 -5.95 3.58
CA GLU A 41 15.70 -6.85 4.71
C GLU A 41 14.34 -7.48 4.96
N PHE A 42 14.15 -8.69 4.42
CA PHE A 42 13.06 -9.56 4.79
C PHE A 42 13.27 -9.83 6.28
N GLN A 43 12.71 -8.98 7.13
CA GLN A 43 12.41 -9.36 8.50
C GLN A 43 11.68 -10.69 8.42
N THR A 44 12.00 -11.61 9.34
CA THR A 44 11.40 -12.94 9.46
C THR A 44 9.91 -12.84 9.18
N VAL A 45 9.53 -13.25 7.97
CA VAL A 45 8.16 -13.06 7.54
C VAL A 45 7.32 -14.04 8.34
N PRO A 46 6.21 -13.60 8.96
CA PRO A 46 5.14 -14.53 9.32
C PRO A 46 4.88 -15.48 8.16
N ASP A 47 4.53 -16.73 8.44
CA ASP A 47 4.21 -17.68 7.38
C ASP A 47 3.17 -17.07 6.40
N PRO A 48 3.17 -17.46 5.12
CA PRO A 48 2.33 -16.83 4.10
C PRO A 48 0.83 -16.80 4.44
N VAL A 49 0.36 -17.77 5.23
CA VAL A 49 -1.04 -17.85 5.66
C VAL A 49 -1.32 -16.75 6.69
N THR A 50 -0.47 -16.62 7.70
CA THR A 50 -0.58 -15.57 8.71
C THR A 50 -0.48 -14.17 8.09
N LEU A 51 0.47 -13.96 7.17
CA LEU A 51 0.61 -12.69 6.47
C LEU A 51 -0.63 -12.36 5.62
N GLY A 52 -1.16 -13.34 4.87
CA GLY A 52 -2.38 -13.17 4.10
C GLY A 52 -3.59 -12.84 4.98
N GLY A 53 -3.69 -13.49 6.16
CA GLY A 53 -4.72 -13.21 7.16
C GLY A 53 -4.67 -11.77 7.66
N TYR A 54 -3.50 -11.27 8.05
CA TYR A 54 -3.34 -9.87 8.48
C TYR A 54 -3.72 -8.87 7.38
N VAL A 55 -3.30 -9.14 6.14
CA VAL A 55 -3.62 -8.29 4.99
C VAL A 55 -5.13 -8.21 4.78
N LEU A 56 -5.84 -9.34 4.86
CA LEU A 56 -7.29 -9.37 4.72
C LEU A 56 -7.98 -8.56 5.83
N VAL A 57 -7.57 -8.74 7.09
CA VAL A 57 -8.14 -7.99 8.23
C VAL A 57 -7.94 -6.49 8.06
N VAL A 58 -6.71 -6.06 7.78
CA VAL A 58 -6.38 -4.63 7.57
C VAL A 58 -7.16 -4.08 6.38
N ALA A 59 -7.23 -4.83 5.27
CA ALA A 59 -7.96 -4.44 4.08
C ALA A 59 -9.47 -4.31 4.36
N SER A 60 -10.07 -5.25 5.09
CA SER A 60 -11.50 -5.20 5.46
C SER A 60 -11.84 -3.96 6.27
N VAL A 61 -11.05 -3.67 7.30
CA VAL A 61 -11.22 -2.46 8.14
C VAL A 61 -11.06 -1.21 7.26
N PHE A 62 -9.97 -1.13 6.49
CA PHE A 62 -9.69 0.04 5.67
C PHE A 62 -10.75 0.29 4.59
N VAL A 63 -11.17 -0.75 3.85
CA VAL A 63 -12.23 -0.64 2.84
C VAL A 63 -13.56 -0.24 3.48
N GLY A 64 -13.90 -0.80 4.64
CA GLY A 64 -15.14 -0.50 5.35
C GLY A 64 -15.23 0.94 5.85
N PHE A 65 -14.19 1.41 6.54
CA PHE A 65 -14.20 2.72 7.20
C PHE A 65 -13.70 3.87 6.34
N VAL A 66 -12.87 3.61 5.33
CA VAL A 66 -12.27 4.65 4.48
C VAL A 66 -12.74 4.52 3.04
N GLY A 67 -12.60 3.33 2.45
CA GLY A 67 -12.89 3.09 1.03
C GLY A 67 -14.36 3.35 0.65
N ILE A 68 -15.30 2.71 1.34
CA ILE A 68 -16.75 2.86 1.07
C ILE A 68 -17.22 4.31 1.30
N PRO A 69 -16.92 4.97 2.45
CA PRO A 69 -17.33 6.35 2.66
C PRO A 69 -16.74 7.33 1.63
N ALA A 70 -15.47 7.15 1.24
CA ALA A 70 -14.83 7.97 0.22
C ALA A 70 -15.53 7.80 -1.15
N PHE A 71 -15.81 6.56 -1.54
CA PHE A 71 -16.53 6.26 -2.78
C PHE A 71 -17.94 6.88 -2.77
N LEU A 72 -18.69 6.72 -1.68
CA LEU A 72 -20.04 7.28 -1.55
C LEU A 72 -19.99 8.82 -1.60
N THR A 73 -18.96 9.44 -1.04
CA THR A 73 -18.76 10.89 -1.09
C THR A 73 -18.51 11.37 -2.51
N LEU A 74 -17.61 10.70 -3.26
CA LEU A 74 -17.39 10.99 -4.68
C LEU A 74 -18.68 10.84 -5.50
N LYS A 75 -19.44 9.77 -5.24
CA LYS A 75 -20.73 9.51 -5.91
C LYS A 75 -21.76 10.59 -5.62
N ARG A 76 -21.97 10.94 -4.34
CA ARG A 76 -22.94 11.96 -3.91
C ARG A 76 -22.60 13.34 -4.47
N ARG A 77 -21.32 13.66 -4.65
CA ARG A 77 -20.86 14.95 -5.19
C ARG A 77 -20.85 15.00 -6.73
N GLY A 78 -21.28 13.94 -7.42
CA GLY A 78 -21.22 13.88 -8.89
C GLY A 78 -19.79 13.84 -9.46
N LYS A 79 -18.78 13.59 -8.61
CA LYS A 79 -17.36 13.56 -8.99
C LYS A 79 -16.83 12.15 -9.17
N LEU A 80 -17.71 11.16 -9.29
CA LEU A 80 -17.31 9.76 -9.41
C LEU A 80 -16.91 9.43 -10.86
N ALA A 81 -15.63 9.64 -11.16
CA ALA A 81 -14.96 9.17 -12.37
C ALA A 81 -13.90 8.11 -12.04
N TRP A 82 -13.41 7.40 -13.05
CA TRP A 82 -12.33 6.42 -12.91
C TRP A 82 -11.07 7.03 -12.28
N GLY A 83 -10.57 8.13 -12.85
CA GLY A 83 -9.37 8.81 -12.35
C GLY A 83 -9.52 9.31 -10.91
N SER A 84 -10.67 9.91 -10.55
CA SER A 84 -10.92 10.35 -9.17
C SER A 84 -11.00 9.19 -8.18
N ALA A 85 -11.55 8.03 -8.58
CA ALA A 85 -11.62 6.87 -7.70
C ALA A 85 -10.21 6.31 -7.44
N LEU A 86 -9.37 6.21 -8.47
CA LEU A 86 -7.98 5.77 -8.34
C LEU A 86 -7.15 6.74 -7.50
N ALA A 87 -7.26 8.04 -7.77
CA ALA A 87 -6.52 9.07 -7.04
C ALA A 87 -6.91 9.09 -5.56
N VAL A 88 -8.21 9.04 -5.24
CA VAL A 88 -8.68 8.95 -3.86
C VAL A 88 -8.24 7.65 -3.20
N GLY A 89 -8.30 6.52 -3.90
CA GLY A 89 -7.81 5.24 -3.38
C GLY A 89 -6.32 5.30 -3.02
N PHE A 90 -5.50 5.83 -3.92
CA PHE A 90 -4.06 6.02 -3.68
C PHE A 90 -3.81 6.93 -2.48
N LEU A 91 -4.39 8.13 -2.48
CA LEU A 91 -4.15 9.12 -1.43
C LEU A 91 -4.68 8.65 -0.07
N ALA A 92 -5.85 8.01 -0.04
CA ALA A 92 -6.45 7.51 1.19
C ALA A 92 -5.58 6.44 1.86
N ALA A 93 -4.77 5.68 1.11
CA ALA A 93 -3.86 4.70 1.67
C ALA A 93 -2.46 5.29 1.94
N ALA A 94 -1.92 6.05 1.00
CA ALA A 94 -0.57 6.62 1.10
C ALA A 94 -0.46 7.70 2.18
N VAL A 95 -1.43 8.60 2.28
CA VAL A 95 -1.34 9.76 3.17
C VAL A 95 -1.42 9.35 4.65
N PRO A 96 -2.38 8.54 5.11
CA PRO A 96 -2.41 8.13 6.52
C PRO A 96 -1.14 7.38 6.92
N TYR A 97 -0.61 6.51 6.04
CA TYR A 97 0.67 5.87 6.28
C TYR A 97 1.80 6.90 6.40
N GLY A 98 1.94 7.79 5.41
CA GLY A 98 3.00 8.80 5.41
C GLY A 98 2.94 9.70 6.65
N VAL A 99 1.74 10.10 7.05
CA VAL A 99 1.51 10.88 8.26
C VAL A 99 1.89 10.09 9.51
N VAL A 100 1.32 8.91 9.75
CA VAL A 100 1.60 8.11 10.98
C VAL A 100 3.07 7.75 11.11
N PHE A 101 3.73 7.42 10.00
CA PHE A 101 5.14 7.02 9.96
C PHE A 101 6.06 8.16 9.53
N PHE A 102 5.63 9.42 9.72
CA PHE A 102 6.42 10.57 9.33
C PHE A 102 7.75 10.59 10.11
N PRO A 103 8.93 10.64 9.45
CA PRO A 103 10.22 10.48 10.12
C PRO A 103 10.48 11.47 11.26
N LEU A 104 10.04 12.72 11.12
CA LEU A 104 10.25 13.75 12.14
C LEU A 104 9.37 13.61 13.39
N TRP A 105 8.39 12.70 13.37
CA TRP A 105 7.58 12.38 14.55
C TRP A 105 8.13 11.21 15.35
N GLN A 106 9.10 10.49 14.79
CA GLN A 106 9.73 9.36 15.46
C GLN A 106 10.85 9.88 16.35
N ASP A 107 10.87 9.48 17.62
CA ASP A 107 12.02 9.72 18.47
C ASP A 107 13.13 8.74 18.10
N VAL A 108 14.07 9.25 17.31
CA VAL A 108 15.29 8.55 16.90
C VAL A 108 16.53 9.16 17.53
N SER A 109 16.39 9.95 18.60
CA SER A 109 17.51 10.65 19.22
C SER A 109 18.65 9.70 19.61
N GLY A 110 19.87 10.01 19.18
CA GLY A 110 21.06 9.19 19.42
C GLY A 110 21.08 7.83 18.71
N GLN A 111 20.07 7.52 17.88
CA GLN A 111 20.03 6.26 17.13
C GLN A 111 20.90 6.34 15.88
N ASN A 112 21.54 5.21 15.58
CA ASN A 112 22.33 4.99 14.38
C ASN A 112 21.92 3.64 13.80
N TYR A 113 21.32 3.63 12.61
CA TYR A 113 20.97 2.40 11.92
C TYR A 113 21.04 2.55 10.41
N GLY A 114 21.31 1.44 9.73
CA GLY A 114 21.43 1.37 8.28
C GLY A 114 20.53 0.30 7.69
N ALA A 115 20.54 0.21 6.37
CA ALA A 115 20.06 -0.97 5.66
C ALA A 115 21.00 -1.28 4.51
N ARG A 116 20.97 -2.53 4.05
CA ARG A 116 21.72 -2.91 2.86
C ARG A 116 21.15 -2.20 1.62
N TRP A 117 22.03 -1.56 0.86
CA TRP A 117 21.76 -0.91 -0.42
C TRP A 117 22.86 -1.30 -1.39
N HIS A 118 22.51 -1.91 -2.53
CA HIS A 118 23.48 -2.47 -3.48
C HIS A 118 24.48 -3.49 -2.87
N GLY A 119 24.11 -4.14 -1.77
CA GLY A 119 24.94 -5.10 -1.04
C GLY A 119 25.82 -4.48 0.05
N GLU A 120 25.90 -3.15 0.09
CA GLU A 120 26.64 -2.39 1.08
C GLU A 120 25.73 -1.92 2.20
N LEU A 121 26.22 -1.88 3.43
CA LEU A 121 25.47 -1.30 4.54
C LEU A 121 25.52 0.23 4.41
N VAL A 122 24.38 0.86 4.12
CA VAL A 122 24.29 2.31 3.98
C VAL A 122 23.48 2.88 5.15
N PRO A 123 23.94 3.95 5.81
CA PRO A 123 23.24 4.55 6.93
C PRO A 123 21.88 5.15 6.51
N ILE A 124 20.86 4.91 7.31
CA ILE A 124 19.50 5.44 7.18
C ILE A 124 19.26 6.55 8.18
N VAL A 125 19.77 6.39 9.41
CA VAL A 125 19.77 7.42 10.45
C VAL A 125 21.19 7.50 11.01
N VAL A 126 21.69 8.72 11.13
CA VAL A 126 22.97 9.04 11.77
C VAL A 126 22.73 10.08 12.84
N ASP A 127 23.08 9.78 14.10
CA ASP A 127 22.88 10.63 15.27
C ASP A 127 21.46 11.20 15.38
N GLY A 128 20.46 10.36 15.09
CA GLY A 128 19.05 10.74 15.10
C GLY A 128 18.58 11.62 13.93
N VAL A 129 19.39 11.76 12.88
CA VAL A 129 19.01 12.47 11.66
C VAL A 129 18.86 11.48 10.51
N TYR A 130 17.70 11.48 9.86
CA TYR A 130 17.45 10.67 8.67
C TYR A 130 18.32 11.14 7.50
N THR A 131 19.05 10.21 6.89
CA THR A 131 19.84 10.43 5.68
C THR A 131 18.92 10.56 4.45
N PRO A 132 19.44 11.04 3.29
CA PRO A 132 18.65 11.06 2.05
C PRO A 132 18.06 9.70 1.67
N LEU A 133 18.78 8.60 1.94
CA LEU A 133 18.28 7.25 1.73
C LEU A 133 17.12 6.91 2.67
N GLY A 134 17.17 7.37 3.93
CA GLY A 134 16.06 7.19 4.87
C GLY A 134 14.77 7.87 4.41
N TRP A 135 14.88 9.11 3.93
CA TRP A 135 13.76 9.81 3.31
C TRP A 135 13.22 9.07 2.08
N LEU A 136 14.11 8.56 1.22
CA LEU A 136 13.71 7.80 0.04
C LEU A 136 12.94 6.52 0.41
N ARG A 137 13.40 5.76 1.42
CA ARG A 137 12.71 4.53 1.89
C ARG A 137 11.35 4.84 2.51
N TYR A 138 11.22 5.97 3.21
CA TYR A 138 9.94 6.46 3.71
C TYR A 138 8.96 6.76 2.56
N LEU A 139 9.41 7.49 1.53
CA LEU A 139 8.59 7.79 0.35
C LEU A 139 8.19 6.51 -0.40
N GLU A 140 9.14 5.59 -0.60
CA GLU A 140 8.90 4.29 -1.24
C GLU A 140 7.82 3.49 -0.50
N SER A 141 7.89 3.48 0.84
CA SER A 141 6.89 2.79 1.68
C SER A 141 5.51 3.44 1.56
N SER A 142 5.43 4.77 1.59
CA SER A 142 4.17 5.50 1.38
C SER A 142 3.56 5.22 0.01
N ILE A 143 4.39 5.17 -1.05
CA ILE A 143 3.95 4.82 -2.41
C ILE A 143 3.45 3.37 -2.47
N ARG A 144 4.13 2.42 -1.82
CA ARG A 144 3.68 1.01 -1.75
C ARG A 144 2.28 0.89 -1.16
N PHE A 145 1.99 1.59 -0.06
CA PHE A 145 0.63 1.65 0.50
C PHE A 145 -0.36 2.32 -0.46
N GLY A 146 0.06 3.40 -1.13
CA GLY A 146 -0.74 4.01 -2.20
C GLY A 146 -1.13 3.04 -3.31
N ILE A 147 -0.22 2.15 -3.73
CA ILE A 147 -0.50 1.12 -4.75
C ILE A 147 -1.59 0.14 -4.28
N HIS A 148 -1.60 -0.24 -2.99
CA HIS A 148 -2.68 -1.06 -2.41
C HIS A 148 -4.03 -0.35 -2.51
N GLY A 149 -4.10 0.91 -2.09
CA GLY A 149 -5.31 1.73 -2.16
C GLY A 149 -5.79 1.96 -3.59
N LEU A 150 -4.88 2.24 -4.51
CA LEU A 150 -5.17 2.41 -5.94
C LEU A 150 -5.75 1.12 -6.54
N THR A 151 -5.12 -0.02 -6.28
CA THR A 151 -5.57 -1.31 -6.82
C THR A 151 -6.91 -1.73 -6.24
N GLY A 152 -7.09 -1.56 -4.92
CA GLY A 152 -8.37 -1.78 -4.25
C GLY A 152 -9.49 -0.92 -4.85
N ALA A 153 -9.24 0.37 -5.06
CA ALA A 153 -10.20 1.28 -5.68
C ALA A 153 -10.50 0.93 -7.14
N ALA A 154 -9.50 0.51 -7.91
CA ALA A 154 -9.66 0.04 -9.29
C ALA A 154 -10.62 -1.14 -9.36
N VAL A 155 -10.34 -2.19 -8.58
CA VAL A 155 -11.16 -3.41 -8.53
C VAL A 155 -12.57 -3.10 -8.02
N PHE A 156 -12.68 -2.32 -6.94
CA PHE A 156 -13.96 -1.87 -6.40
C PHE A 156 -14.80 -1.19 -7.49
N PHE A 157 -14.23 -0.21 -8.18
CA PHE A 157 -14.94 0.59 -9.17
C PHE A 157 -15.36 -0.24 -10.37
N LEU A 158 -14.50 -1.14 -10.86
CA LEU A 158 -14.83 -2.02 -11.99
C LEU A 158 -15.99 -2.97 -11.65
N VAL A 159 -15.94 -3.62 -10.49
CA VAL A 159 -16.99 -4.54 -10.04
C VAL A 159 -18.30 -3.78 -9.80
N TRP A 160 -18.25 -2.66 -9.07
CA TRP A 160 -19.42 -1.82 -8.85
C TRP A 160 -20.04 -1.35 -10.17
N ARG A 161 -19.22 -0.86 -11.12
CA ARG A 161 -19.70 -0.34 -12.41
C ARG A 161 -20.32 -1.44 -13.26
N ARG A 162 -19.74 -2.65 -13.29
CA ARG A 162 -20.31 -3.80 -14.01
C ARG A 162 -21.67 -4.20 -13.45
N LEU A 163 -21.79 -4.29 -12.13
CA LEU A 163 -23.04 -4.71 -11.46
C LEU A 163 -24.10 -3.60 -11.36
N SER A 164 -23.74 -2.35 -11.64
CA SER A 164 -24.68 -1.21 -11.62
C SER A 164 -25.23 -0.86 -13.00
N LYS A 165 -24.72 -1.48 -14.08
CA LYS A 165 -25.35 -1.35 -15.40
C LYS A 165 -26.70 -2.08 -15.39
N PRO A 166 -27.76 -1.51 -16.00
CA PRO A 166 -28.99 -2.27 -16.23
C PRO A 166 -28.66 -3.52 -17.04
N SER A 167 -29.20 -4.67 -16.64
CA SER A 167 -29.26 -5.84 -17.51
C SER A 167 -29.99 -5.42 -18.80
N PRO A 168 -29.47 -5.77 -19.99
CA PRO A 168 -30.16 -5.50 -21.25
C PRO A 168 -31.53 -6.17 -21.27
#